data_AF-A0A9E4QI69-F1
#
_entry.id   AF-A0A9E4QI69-F1
#
_cell.length_a   1.000
_cell.length_b   1.000
_cell.length_c   1.000
_cell.angle_alpha   90.00
_cell.angle_beta   90.00
_cell.angle_gamma   90.00
#
_symmetry.space_group_name_H-M   'P 1'
#
loop_
_entity.id
_entity.type
_entity.pdbx_description
1 polymer ?
#
loop_
_entity_poly.entity_id
_entity_poly.type
_entity_poly.pdbx_seq_one_letter_code
_entity_poly.pdbx_strand_id
1 'polypeptide(L)' 'LDADRPVAVRQGNLIATSFHPELTNDYRFHSYFLELACGHGKPGKSLIDAPGNGLS' A
#
# COMPACT_ATOMS: atom_id res chain seq x y z
N LEU A 1 19.74 -0.36 19.57
CA LEU A 1 19.04 -0.46 18.27
C LEU A 1 19.71 0.54 17.36
N ASP A 2 20.39 0.08 16.32
CA ASP A 2 20.99 0.98 15.33
C ASP A 2 19.85 1.62 14.54
N ALA A 3 19.72 2.94 14.61
CA ALA A 3 18.62 3.69 13.98
C ALA A 3 18.57 3.52 12.45
N ASP A 4 19.67 3.07 11.84
CA ASP A 4 19.83 2.92 10.39
C ASP A 4 19.41 1.56 9.84
N ARG A 5 18.88 0.65 10.68
CA ARG A 5 18.39 -0.65 10.21
C ARG A 5 16.89 -0.60 9.89
N PRO A 6 16.48 -0.70 8.61
CA PRO A 6 15.07 -0.75 8.26
C PRO A 6 14.42 -2.03 8.83
N VAL A 7 13.25 -1.89 9.45
CA VAL A 7 12.47 -2.99 10.05
C VAL A 7 11.11 -3.19 9.37
N ALA A 8 10.66 -2.20 8.61
CA ALA A 8 9.49 -2.25 7.76
C ALA A 8 9.73 -1.39 6.50
N VAL A 9 9.24 -1.84 5.36
CA VAL A 9 9.34 -1.13 4.07
C VAL A 9 8.00 -1.14 3.35
N ARG A 10 7.77 -0.12 2.50
CA ARG A 10 6.58 -0.02 1.64
C ARG A 10 6.97 0.42 0.24
N GLN A 11 6.39 -0.23 -0.77
CA GLN A 11 6.49 0.14 -2.18
C GLN A 11 5.11 0.08 -2.83
N GLY A 12 4.49 1.23 -3.08
CA GLY A 12 3.11 1.28 -3.59
C GLY A 12 2.12 0.63 -2.61
N ASN A 13 1.47 -0.46 -3.05
CA ASN A 13 0.55 -1.28 -2.26
C ASN A 13 1.23 -2.51 -1.61
N LEU A 14 2.55 -2.68 -1.76
CA LEU A 14 3.31 -3.74 -1.10
C LEU A 14 3.92 -3.25 0.20
N ILE A 15 3.87 -4.08 1.24
CA ILE A 15 4.58 -3.88 2.51
C ILE A 15 5.32 -5.14 2.92
N ALA A 16 6.44 -4.99 3.63
CA ALA A 16 7.18 -6.10 4.24
C ALA A 16 7.75 -5.68 5.60
N THR A 17 7.80 -6.62 6.53
CA THR A 17 8.36 -6.44 7.88
C THR A 17 9.44 -7.49 8.13
N SER A 18 10.51 -7.11 8.84
CA SER A 18 11.54 -8.07 9.30
C SER A 18 11.15 -8.75 10.62
N PHE A 19 9.94 -8.52 11.09
CA PHE A 19 9.37 -9.06 12.32
C PHE A 19 7.97 -9.60 12.02
N HIS A 20 7.45 -10.39 12.95
CA HIS A 20 6.15 -11.05 12.88
C HIS A 20 5.10 -10.24 13.69
N PRO A 21 4.33 -9.34 13.05
CA PRO A 21 3.33 -8.52 13.75
C PRO A 21 2.25 -9.37 14.45
N GLU A 22 2.05 -10.62 14.03
CA GLU A 22 1.11 -11.58 14.59
C GLU A 22 1.54 -12.17 15.95
N LEU A 23 2.82 -12.05 16.32
CA LEU A 23 3.34 -12.58 17.58
C LEU A 23 3.18 -11.61 18.77
N THR A 24 2.46 -10.51 18.57
CA THR A 24 2.12 -9.53 19.61
C THR A 24 0.62 -9.26 19.61
N ASN A 25 0.08 -8.84 20.76
CA ASN A 25 -1.30 -8.37 20.88
C ASN A 25 -1.46 -6.88 20.51
N ASP A 26 -0.44 -6.27 19.89
CA ASP A 26 -0.50 -4.92 19.34
C ASP A 26 -0.97 -4.96 17.88
N TYR A 27 -2.17 -4.48 17.64
CA TYR A 27 -2.83 -4.56 16.33
C TYR A 27 -2.51 -3.38 15.40
N ARG A 28 -1.67 -2.41 15.80
CA ARG A 28 -1.44 -1.21 14.98
C ARG A 28 -0.91 -1.52 13.58
N PHE A 29 -0.01 -2.49 13.44
CA PHE A 29 0.48 -2.92 12.12
C PHE A 29 -0.61 -3.62 11.29
N HIS A 30 -1.50 -4.38 11.94
CA HIS A 30 -2.64 -5.01 11.27
C HIS A 30 -3.64 -3.96 10.79
N SER A 31 -3.98 -2.97 11.63
CA SER A 31 -4.84 -1.85 11.23
C SER A 31 -4.26 -1.08 10.05
N TYR A 32 -2.95 -0.78 10.09
CA TYR A 32 -2.26 -0.13 8.98
C TYR A 32 -2.35 -0.93 7.68
N PHE A 33 -2.15 -2.24 7.73
CA PHE A 33 -2.30 -3.10 6.55
C PHE A 33 -3.73 -3.05 5.97
N LEU A 34 -4.76 -3.10 6.81
CA LEU A 34 -6.16 -3.02 6.38
C LEU A 34 -6.49 -1.67 5.75
N GLU A 35 -6.01 -0.56 6.32
CA GLU A 35 -6.16 0.77 5.74
C GLU A 35 -5.55 0.84 4.34
N LEU A 36 -4.37 0.24 4.13
CA LEU A 36 -3.76 0.16 2.81
C LEU A 36 -4.60 -0.64 1.81
N ALA A 37 -5.14 -1.78 2.25
CA ALA A 37 -5.99 -2.64 1.44
C ALA A 37 -7.32 -1.97 1.06
N CYS A 38 -7.92 -1.23 1.98
CA CYS A 38 -9.17 -0.50 1.77
C CYS A 38 -8.97 0.82 1.00
N GLY A 39 -7.80 1.45 1.10
CA GLY A 39 -7.53 2.81 0.63
C GLY A 39 -6.92 2.97 -0.76
N HIS A 40 -6.61 1.88 -1.49
CA HIS A 40 -5.93 1.95 -2.81
C HIS A 40 -6.71 1.29 -3.98
N GLY A 41 -8.03 1.31 -3.93
CA GLY A 41 -8.83 1.21 -5.14
C GLY A 41 -8.74 2.49 -5.98
N LYS A 42 -7.56 2.85 -6.52
CA LYS A 42 -7.60 3.70 -7.72
C LYS A 42 -8.14 2.78 -8.82
N PRO A 43 -9.34 3.02 -9.38
CA PRO A 43 -9.69 2.35 -10.62
C PRO A 43 -8.55 2.69 -11.58
N GLY A 44 -7.79 1.68 -11.97
CA GLY A 44 -6.66 1.90 -12.87
C GLY A 44 -7.21 2.61 -14.09
N LYS A 45 -6.83 3.89 -14.29
CA LYS A 45 -7.16 4.75 -15.43
C LYS A 45 -8.13 4.08 -16.40
N SER A 46 -9.42 4.24 -16.16
CA SER A 46 -10.42 3.68 -17.06
C SER A 46 -10.16 4.33 -18.41
N LEU A 47 -9.85 3.53 -19.44
CA LEU A 47 -9.59 4.00 -20.81
C LEU A 47 -10.77 4.78 -21.42
N ILE A 48 -11.88 4.93 -20.67
CA ILE A 48 -13.07 5.70 -21.00
C ILE A 48 -13.00 7.18 -20.57
N ASP A 49 -11.99 7.61 -19.80
CA ASP A 49 -11.84 9.02 -19.36
C ASP A 49 -11.04 9.88 -20.37
N ALA A 50 -10.65 9.32 -21.51
CA ALA A 50 -10.05 10.10 -22.58
C ALA A 50 -11.14 10.95 -23.26
N PRO A 51 -11.06 12.29 -23.23
CA PRO A 51 -11.90 13.10 -24.10
C PRO A 51 -11.56 12.71 -25.54
N GLY A 52 -12.55 12.17 -26.24
CA GLY A 52 -12.45 11.89 -27.66
C GLY A 52 -11.98 13.13 -28.39
N ASN A 53 -10.81 13.03 -29.02
CA ASN A 53 -10.33 13.95 -30.02
C ASN A 53 -9.30 13.17 -30.85
N GLY A 54 -9.45 12.89 -32.12
CA GLY A 54 -10.42 13.24 -33.14
C GLY A 54 -9.85 12.59 -34.42
N LEU A 55 -10.70 12.13 -35.31
CA LEU A 55 -10.28 11.70 -36.64
C LEU A 55 -9.64 12.90 -37.37
N SER A 56 -8.37 12.76 -37.76
CA SER A 56 -7.76 13.33 -38.96
C SER A 56 -6.48 12.58 -39.26
#